data_AF-A0A243RBH2-F1
#
_entry.id   AF-A0A243RBH2-F1
#
_cell.length_a   1.000
_cell.length_b   1.000
_cell.length_c   1.000
_cell.angle_alpha   90.00
_cell.angle_beta   90.00
_cell.angle_gamma   90.00
#
_symmetry.space_group_name_H-M   'P 1'
#
loop_
_entity.id
_entity.type
_entity.pdbx_description
1 polymer ?
#
loop_
_entity_poly.entity_id
_entity_poly.type
_entity_poly.pdbx_seq_one_letter_code
_entity_poly.pdbx_strand_id
1 'polypeptide(L)'
;MTLPPELVGNPAIVRLSASLLDRREGDCRDFAAAKARPEVRSQIFERRRFAPWEDFPLGLVMQVLDAVEFDGADVDAAVTRALEDNRDPVHPGAARWIRHACHTYLETADSLAAEGGGLRPERHPRIVQRSGSPAEMRALTAWGRWYGSPDGAVVEFRRMRLRRPLGRADGPATLAMAYVAAVGDQAVGGTQDLYRTVPVPVREPGASPRRVRVVEVGLTDGAAAVLVDTAPQQVRHAYLSSVRPVAAGLLDGGHRSPGGDCADCKLRASCGALPRAPGLLGLPDRGTHRRTWSITTARQYQICPAQAHMRDLRLPAEEAESTAVRRGLIVHQWLEAAHGRPGARPCAPEDLPDPETGDLTWQGPPMSRDEYRRARPYLLQHLRVCPLLGGEVTHVVPEPKVAAYDPDADVLVIANPDLLRRVDGRLVYREQKTSAAQRGITAENALEMVPQLALAVCLIADGVFGDTSGSVELEQLTPVSGEVVTFDAADPVVVAAARAVVSGRTRAWHRDTAFRATPGPWCRVCPVTRWCPDASRSGDDTPLVLDGMVIDPATGEILESSGRPSSHAEAVAEAIAAPEIDDEPPF
;
A
#
# COMPACT_ATOMS: atom_id res chain seq x y z
N MET A 1 1.91 32.19 -1.12
CA MET A 1 2.24 30.76 -0.92
C MET A 1 3.66 30.56 -1.41
N THR A 2 4.58 30.28 -0.51
CA THR A 2 6.01 30.20 -0.81
C THR A 2 6.38 28.74 -1.04
N LEU A 3 7.11 28.43 -2.11
CA LEU A 3 7.65 27.08 -2.30
C LEU A 3 8.65 26.76 -1.19
N PRO A 4 8.73 25.50 -0.73
CA PRO A 4 9.86 25.04 0.05
C PRO A 4 11.18 25.42 -0.66
N PRO A 5 12.22 25.85 0.09
CA PRO A 5 13.48 26.32 -0.50
C PRO A 5 14.16 25.26 -1.35
N GLU A 6 13.83 23.99 -1.20
CA GLU A 6 14.37 22.87 -1.96
C GLU A 6 13.76 22.73 -3.38
N LEU A 7 12.70 23.48 -3.68
CA LEU A 7 11.97 23.42 -4.95
C LEU A 7 12.15 24.70 -5.77
N VAL A 8 12.15 24.54 -7.10
CA VAL A 8 12.18 25.63 -8.08
C VAL A 8 11.13 25.41 -9.17
N GLY A 9 10.78 26.48 -9.89
CA GLY A 9 9.77 26.47 -10.94
C GLY A 9 8.56 27.32 -10.59
N ASN A 10 7.47 27.18 -11.35
CA ASN A 10 6.27 27.99 -11.16
C ASN A 10 5.25 27.29 -10.24
N PRO A 11 5.02 27.79 -9.01
CA PRO A 11 4.02 27.20 -8.11
C PRO A 11 2.57 27.56 -8.44
N ALA A 12 2.35 28.51 -9.36
CA ALA A 12 1.02 28.95 -9.77
C ALA A 12 0.35 27.99 -10.76
N ILE A 13 1.12 27.06 -11.37
CA ILE A 13 0.58 25.95 -12.15
C ILE A 13 0.29 24.78 -11.22
N VAL A 14 -0.99 24.52 -11.01
CA VAL A 14 -1.51 23.44 -10.16
C VAL A 14 -2.36 22.50 -11.02
N ARG A 15 -2.06 21.21 -10.95
CA ARG A 15 -2.88 20.12 -11.49
C ARG A 15 -3.12 19.11 -10.39
N LEU A 16 -4.33 19.14 -9.82
CA LEU A 16 -4.76 18.21 -8.78
C LEU A 16 -5.49 17.03 -9.43
N SER A 17 -5.04 15.81 -9.17
CA SER A 17 -5.82 14.60 -9.44
C SER A 17 -6.83 14.40 -8.33
N ALA A 18 -8.08 14.07 -8.66
CA ALA A 18 -9.11 13.75 -7.67
C ALA A 18 -8.67 12.62 -6.73
N SER A 19 -7.94 11.61 -7.25
CA SER A 19 -7.41 10.50 -6.44
C SER A 19 -6.39 10.93 -5.38
N LEU A 20 -5.73 12.09 -5.52
CA LEU A 20 -4.85 12.62 -4.48
C LEU A 20 -5.61 13.12 -3.25
N LEU A 21 -6.95 13.20 -3.29
CA LEU A 21 -7.76 13.63 -2.16
C LEU A 21 -8.11 12.48 -1.21
N ASP A 22 -7.90 11.22 -1.60
CA ASP A 22 -8.08 10.03 -0.75
C ASP A 22 -6.86 9.76 0.16
N ARG A 23 -6.20 10.82 0.64
CA ARG A 23 -5.01 10.70 1.51
C ARG A 23 -5.41 10.24 2.90
N ARG A 24 -4.58 9.39 3.49
CA ARG A 24 -4.76 8.91 4.86
C ARG A 24 -4.07 9.83 5.87
N GLU A 25 -4.48 9.72 7.12
CA GLU A 25 -3.73 10.29 8.22
C GLU A 25 -2.32 9.68 8.26
N GLY A 26 -1.29 10.51 8.45
CA GLY A 26 0.11 10.10 8.38
C GLY A 26 0.74 10.10 6.98
N ASP A 27 0.00 10.36 5.90
CA ASP A 27 0.57 10.55 4.57
C ASP A 27 1.36 11.87 4.43
N CYS A 28 2.34 11.90 3.53
CA CYS A 28 3.19 13.08 3.35
C CYS A 28 2.46 14.20 2.59
N ARG A 29 2.11 15.29 3.29
CA ARG A 29 1.44 16.46 2.69
C ARG A 29 2.36 17.20 1.71
N ASP A 30 3.64 17.31 2.02
CA ASP A 30 4.63 17.94 1.14
C ASP A 30 4.80 17.19 -0.19
N PHE A 31 4.71 15.86 -0.18
CA PHE A 31 4.69 15.07 -1.40
C PHE A 31 3.45 15.39 -2.25
N ALA A 32 2.25 15.37 -1.65
CA ALA A 32 1.01 15.64 -2.37
C ALA A 32 1.01 17.06 -2.98
N ALA A 33 1.45 18.05 -2.19
CA ALA A 33 1.65 19.42 -2.64
C ALA A 33 2.62 19.52 -3.82
N ALA A 34 3.79 18.88 -3.74
CA ALA A 34 4.79 18.91 -4.82
C ALA A 34 4.34 18.13 -6.07
N LYS A 35 3.61 17.02 -5.89
CA LYS A 35 3.03 16.21 -6.97
C LYS A 35 1.96 16.98 -7.75
N ALA A 36 1.14 17.77 -7.05
CA ALA A 36 0.11 18.61 -7.67
C ALA A 36 0.66 19.83 -8.44
N ARG A 37 1.98 20.07 -8.44
CA ARG A 37 2.63 21.20 -9.14
C ARG A 37 3.54 20.69 -10.24
N PRO A 38 3.06 20.52 -11.49
CA PRO A 38 3.83 19.89 -12.55
C PRO A 38 5.11 20.67 -12.93
N GLU A 39 5.06 22.00 -12.93
CA GLU A 39 6.23 22.85 -13.27
C GLU A 39 7.22 23.05 -12.11
N VAL A 40 6.94 22.46 -10.95
CA VAL A 40 7.85 22.49 -9.81
C VAL A 40 8.74 21.26 -9.83
N ARG A 41 10.04 21.46 -9.64
CA ARG A 41 11.08 20.42 -9.59
C ARG A 41 12.04 20.65 -8.43
N SER A 42 12.75 19.61 -8.04
CA SER A 42 13.84 19.75 -7.06
C SER A 42 14.95 20.64 -7.59
N GLN A 43 15.58 21.40 -6.70
CA GLN A 43 16.86 22.05 -6.98
C GLN A 43 17.97 21.03 -7.23
N ILE A 44 17.93 19.90 -6.51
CA ILE A 44 18.89 18.82 -6.69
C ILE A 44 18.40 17.95 -7.84
N PHE A 45 19.13 17.99 -8.95
CA PHE A 45 18.81 17.13 -10.08
C PHE A 45 19.10 15.66 -9.74
N GLU A 46 18.08 14.83 -9.91
CA GLU A 46 18.20 13.39 -9.87
C GLU A 46 17.65 12.81 -11.17
N ARG A 47 18.48 12.01 -11.86
CA ARG A 47 18.02 11.28 -13.04
C ARG A 47 17.10 10.15 -12.59
N ARG A 48 15.80 10.29 -12.86
CA ARG A 48 14.83 9.21 -12.65
C ARG A 48 15.17 8.03 -13.57
N ARG A 49 15.18 6.84 -12.98
CA ARG A 49 15.24 5.56 -13.68
C ARG A 49 13.87 4.90 -13.53
N PHE A 50 13.38 4.33 -14.61
CA PHE A 50 12.06 3.70 -14.66
C PHE A 50 12.20 2.19 -14.62
N ALA A 51 11.17 1.51 -14.13
CA ALA A 51 11.12 0.06 -14.16
C ALA A 51 11.30 -0.44 -15.61
N PRO A 52 12.10 -1.49 -15.85
CA PRO A 52 12.25 -2.08 -17.17
C PRO A 52 11.12 -3.09 -17.49
N TRP A 53 9.93 -2.89 -16.93
CA TRP A 53 8.72 -3.70 -17.10
C TRP A 53 7.48 -2.81 -16.90
N GLU A 54 6.33 -3.31 -17.34
CA GLU A 54 5.05 -2.66 -17.10
C GLU A 54 4.69 -2.66 -15.61
N ASP A 55 4.55 -1.48 -15.01
CA ASP A 55 4.24 -1.28 -13.59
C ASP A 55 2.84 -0.72 -13.33
N PHE A 56 2.05 -0.45 -14.39
CA PHE A 56 0.69 0.06 -14.30
C PHE A 56 -0.31 -0.72 -15.20
N PRO A 57 -0.71 -1.94 -14.79
CA PRO A 57 -1.62 -2.80 -15.58
C PRO A 57 -2.95 -2.16 -15.99
N LEU A 58 -3.47 -1.25 -15.15
CA LEU A 58 -4.70 -0.48 -15.43
C LEU A 58 -4.58 0.43 -16.65
N GLY A 59 -3.38 0.88 -17.00
CA GLY A 59 -3.12 1.63 -18.22
C GLY A 59 -3.38 0.79 -19.48
N LEU A 60 -2.96 -0.47 -19.46
CA LEU A 60 -3.22 -1.42 -20.54
C LEU A 60 -4.70 -1.79 -20.63
N VAL A 61 -5.40 -1.93 -19.49
CA VAL A 61 -6.86 -2.10 -19.49
C VAL A 61 -7.55 -0.93 -20.20
N MET A 62 -7.20 0.33 -19.89
CA MET A 62 -7.75 1.49 -20.61
C MET A 62 -7.48 1.44 -22.10
N GLN A 63 -6.27 1.08 -22.52
CA GLN A 63 -5.89 0.97 -23.93
C GLN A 63 -6.72 -0.09 -24.67
N VAL A 64 -6.94 -1.25 -24.06
CA VAL A 64 -7.77 -2.32 -24.62
C VAL A 64 -9.22 -1.87 -24.75
N LEU A 65 -9.77 -1.28 -23.68
CA LEU A 65 -11.16 -0.80 -23.67
C LEU A 65 -11.39 0.29 -24.71
N ASP A 66 -10.44 1.21 -24.91
CA ASP A 66 -10.52 2.22 -25.97
C ASP A 66 -10.61 1.58 -27.36
N ALA A 67 -9.85 0.52 -27.63
CA ALA A 67 -9.90 -0.18 -28.92
C ALA A 67 -11.24 -0.92 -29.13
N VAL A 68 -11.80 -1.52 -28.09
CA VAL A 68 -13.09 -2.22 -28.17
C VAL A 68 -14.23 -1.23 -28.35
N GLU A 69 -14.33 -0.24 -27.46
CA GLU A 69 -15.47 0.66 -27.36
C GLU A 69 -15.54 1.70 -28.48
N PHE A 70 -14.40 2.11 -29.03
CA PHE A 70 -14.37 3.14 -30.06
C PHE A 70 -13.99 2.65 -31.45
N ASP A 71 -13.22 1.56 -31.54
CA ASP A 71 -12.73 1.06 -32.82
C ASP A 71 -13.39 -0.29 -33.19
N GLY A 72 -14.28 -0.82 -32.33
CA GLY A 72 -15.04 -2.04 -32.59
C GLY A 72 -14.17 -3.30 -32.62
N ALA A 73 -13.01 -3.27 -31.96
CA ALA A 73 -12.11 -4.40 -31.91
C ALA A 73 -12.72 -5.55 -31.08
N ASP A 74 -12.40 -6.79 -31.46
CA ASP A 74 -12.58 -7.95 -30.60
C ASP A 74 -11.70 -7.82 -29.35
N VAL A 75 -12.24 -8.17 -28.17
CA VAL A 75 -11.56 -7.97 -26.88
C VAL A 75 -10.28 -8.78 -26.77
N ASP A 76 -10.25 -10.04 -27.18
CA ASP A 76 -9.06 -10.89 -27.06
C ASP A 76 -7.98 -10.47 -28.06
N ALA A 77 -8.38 -10.04 -29.26
CA ALA A 77 -7.48 -9.45 -30.24
C ALA A 77 -6.89 -8.12 -29.75
N ALA A 78 -7.70 -7.26 -29.10
CA ALA A 78 -7.25 -5.99 -28.53
C ALA A 78 -6.29 -6.20 -27.36
N VAL A 79 -6.57 -7.16 -26.47
CA VAL A 79 -5.64 -7.56 -25.39
C VAL A 79 -4.31 -8.03 -25.96
N THR A 80 -4.34 -8.95 -26.93
CA THR A 80 -3.13 -9.49 -27.54
C THR A 80 -2.26 -8.38 -28.14
N ARG A 81 -2.89 -7.49 -28.92
CA ARG A 81 -2.20 -6.33 -29.51
C ARG A 81 -1.62 -5.41 -28.44
N ALA A 82 -2.38 -5.06 -27.41
CA ALA A 82 -1.91 -4.17 -26.35
C ALA A 82 -0.70 -4.74 -25.60
N LEU A 83 -0.65 -6.06 -25.40
CA LEU A 83 0.49 -6.74 -24.77
C LEU A 83 1.72 -6.81 -25.69
N GLU A 84 1.52 -7.10 -26.98
CA GLU A 84 2.60 -7.21 -27.97
C GLU A 84 3.22 -5.85 -28.34
N ASP A 85 2.37 -4.81 -28.45
CA ASP A 85 2.79 -3.45 -28.78
C ASP A 85 3.31 -2.68 -27.55
N ASN A 86 3.18 -3.25 -26.34
CA ASN A 86 3.68 -2.58 -25.14
C ASN A 86 5.21 -2.50 -25.19
N ARG A 87 5.73 -1.30 -24.96
CA ARG A 87 7.18 -1.08 -24.96
C ARG A 87 7.88 -1.90 -23.88
N ASP A 88 7.25 -1.97 -22.70
CA ASP A 88 7.85 -2.56 -21.52
C ASP A 88 7.27 -3.98 -21.32
N PRO A 89 8.11 -4.99 -20.98
CA PRO A 89 7.63 -6.36 -20.78
C PRO A 89 6.50 -6.44 -19.74
N VAL A 90 5.44 -7.17 -20.08
CA VAL A 90 4.31 -7.43 -19.17
C VAL A 90 4.51 -8.79 -18.52
N HIS A 91 4.48 -8.85 -17.20
CA HIS A 91 4.59 -10.12 -16.48
C HIS A 91 3.41 -11.05 -16.84
N PRO A 92 3.62 -12.37 -17.03
CA PRO A 92 2.56 -13.30 -17.45
C PRO A 92 1.32 -13.27 -16.55
N GLY A 93 1.51 -13.10 -15.24
CA GLY A 93 0.40 -12.96 -14.30
C GLY A 93 -0.42 -11.68 -14.49
N ALA A 94 0.24 -10.56 -14.80
CA ALA A 94 -0.45 -9.31 -15.11
C ALA A 94 -1.20 -9.41 -16.45
N ALA A 95 -0.61 -10.04 -17.46
CA ALA A 95 -1.27 -10.30 -18.74
C ALA A 95 -2.57 -11.10 -18.57
N ARG A 96 -2.56 -12.14 -17.72
CA ARG A 96 -3.76 -12.93 -17.39
C ARG A 96 -4.83 -12.10 -16.68
N TRP A 97 -4.42 -11.27 -15.73
CA TRP A 97 -5.35 -10.36 -15.03
C TRP A 97 -5.93 -9.29 -15.97
N ILE A 98 -5.13 -8.67 -16.84
CA ILE A 98 -5.59 -7.65 -17.81
C ILE A 98 -6.69 -8.23 -18.70
N ARG A 99 -6.50 -9.44 -19.23
CA ARG A 99 -7.54 -10.12 -20.03
C ARG A 99 -8.83 -10.29 -19.24
N HIS A 100 -8.74 -10.82 -18.03
CA HIS A 100 -9.89 -11.01 -17.13
C HIS A 100 -10.62 -9.68 -16.86
N ALA A 101 -9.86 -8.63 -16.55
CA ALA A 101 -10.37 -7.30 -16.22
C ALA A 101 -11.13 -6.67 -17.40
N CYS A 102 -10.63 -6.82 -18.63
CA CYS A 102 -11.28 -6.26 -19.82
C CYS A 102 -12.64 -6.92 -20.09
N HIS A 103 -12.70 -8.26 -20.05
CA HIS A 103 -13.97 -8.99 -20.19
C HIS A 103 -14.97 -8.61 -19.10
N THR A 104 -14.52 -8.66 -17.84
CA THR A 104 -15.35 -8.31 -16.67
C THR A 104 -15.90 -6.89 -16.77
N TYR A 105 -15.06 -5.92 -17.16
CA TYR A 105 -15.50 -4.54 -17.31
C TYR A 105 -16.58 -4.39 -18.38
N LEU A 106 -16.40 -5.00 -19.55
CA LEU A 106 -17.34 -4.88 -20.67
C LEU A 106 -18.70 -5.50 -20.33
N GLU A 107 -18.71 -6.67 -19.67
CA GLU A 107 -19.94 -7.30 -19.17
C GLU A 107 -20.69 -6.40 -18.19
N THR A 108 -19.98 -5.77 -17.24
CA THR A 108 -20.57 -4.82 -16.29
C THR A 108 -20.99 -3.51 -16.98
N ALA A 109 -20.25 -3.07 -17.99
CA ALA A 109 -20.46 -1.80 -18.67
C ALA A 109 -21.80 -1.73 -19.41
N ASP A 110 -22.24 -2.84 -20.01
CA ASP A 110 -23.52 -2.95 -20.70
C ASP A 110 -24.70 -2.78 -19.74
N SER A 111 -24.62 -3.43 -18.57
CA SER A 111 -25.64 -3.32 -17.51
C SER A 111 -25.75 -1.87 -17.02
N LEU A 112 -24.61 -1.23 -16.73
CA LEU A 112 -24.57 0.16 -16.28
C LEU A 112 -25.07 1.14 -17.36
N ALA A 113 -24.76 0.87 -18.64
CA ALA A 113 -25.23 1.70 -19.75
C ALA A 113 -26.75 1.68 -19.88
N ALA A 114 -27.38 0.51 -19.69
CA ALA A 114 -28.83 0.36 -19.69
C ALA A 114 -29.48 1.12 -18.51
N GLU A 115 -28.96 0.95 -17.29
CA GLU A 115 -29.43 1.68 -16.09
C GLU A 115 -29.24 3.20 -16.19
N GLY A 116 -28.22 3.63 -16.93
CA GLY A 116 -27.91 5.03 -17.20
C GLY A 116 -28.76 5.68 -18.29
N GLY A 117 -29.67 4.93 -18.93
CA GLY A 117 -30.53 5.44 -20.01
C GLY A 117 -29.88 5.39 -21.39
N GLY A 118 -29.08 4.36 -21.66
CA GLY A 118 -28.40 4.17 -22.95
C GLY A 118 -27.12 5.01 -23.07
N LEU A 119 -26.33 5.05 -21.99
CA LEU A 119 -25.06 5.77 -21.96
C LEU A 119 -24.07 5.20 -23.00
N ARG A 120 -23.25 6.07 -23.58
CA ARG A 120 -22.21 5.72 -24.55
C ARG A 120 -20.85 6.18 -24.06
N PRO A 121 -19.78 5.45 -24.36
CA PRO A 121 -18.43 5.86 -23.99
C PRO A 121 -18.05 7.19 -24.65
N GLU A 122 -17.38 8.07 -23.90
CA GLU A 122 -16.80 9.33 -24.36
C GLU A 122 -15.28 9.20 -24.46
N ARG A 123 -14.71 9.48 -25.65
CA ARG A 123 -13.26 9.32 -25.89
C ARG A 123 -12.38 10.31 -25.12
N HIS A 124 -12.88 11.53 -24.90
CA HIS A 124 -12.07 12.61 -24.36
C HIS A 124 -12.33 12.80 -22.87
N PRO A 125 -11.27 12.89 -22.04
CA PRO A 125 -11.44 13.12 -20.61
C PRO A 125 -11.96 14.54 -20.34
N ARG A 126 -12.59 14.71 -19.18
CA ARG A 126 -13.05 16.01 -18.69
C ARG A 126 -12.08 16.60 -17.67
N ILE A 127 -11.97 17.92 -17.66
CA ILE A 127 -11.10 18.69 -16.77
C ILE A 127 -11.82 19.95 -16.29
N VAL A 128 -11.68 20.29 -15.01
CA VAL A 128 -12.07 21.61 -14.52
C VAL A 128 -10.82 22.47 -14.49
N GLN A 129 -10.75 23.45 -15.37
CA GLN A 129 -9.60 24.35 -15.46
C GLN A 129 -10.06 25.79 -15.25
N ARG A 130 -9.38 26.48 -14.33
CA ARG A 130 -9.41 27.94 -14.28
C ARG A 130 -8.08 28.44 -14.80
N SER A 131 -8.13 29.14 -15.93
CA SER A 131 -6.98 29.80 -16.52
C SER A 131 -7.19 31.32 -16.45
N GLY A 132 -6.32 32.01 -15.74
CA GLY A 132 -6.21 33.48 -15.84
C GLY A 132 -5.24 33.89 -16.95
N SER A 133 -4.15 33.13 -17.13
CA SER A 133 -3.11 33.29 -18.16
C SER A 133 -2.27 31.99 -18.30
N PRO A 134 -1.38 31.85 -19.30
CA PRO A 134 -0.44 30.71 -19.36
C PRO A 134 0.51 30.57 -18.16
N ALA A 135 0.68 31.64 -17.37
CA ALA A 135 1.49 31.63 -16.15
C ALA A 135 0.71 31.18 -14.90
N GLU A 136 -0.61 31.01 -14.99
CA GLU A 136 -1.48 30.58 -13.90
C GLU A 136 -2.56 29.60 -14.40
N MET A 137 -2.49 28.36 -13.91
CA MET A 137 -3.51 27.34 -14.16
C MET A 137 -3.83 26.64 -12.86
N ARG A 138 -5.13 26.49 -12.57
CA ARG A 138 -5.61 25.55 -11.56
C ARG A 138 -6.53 24.55 -12.23
N ALA A 139 -6.05 23.33 -12.37
CA ALA A 139 -6.76 22.21 -12.95
C ALA A 139 -7.11 21.16 -11.89
N LEU A 140 -8.33 20.64 -11.98
CA LEU A 140 -8.76 19.41 -11.30
C LEU A 140 -9.06 18.35 -12.37
N THR A 141 -8.46 17.18 -12.21
CA THR A 141 -8.52 16.06 -13.16
C THR A 141 -9.05 14.81 -12.49
N ALA A 142 -9.67 13.91 -13.26
CA ALA A 142 -10.07 12.59 -12.81
C ALA A 142 -9.62 11.55 -13.84
N TRP A 143 -9.05 10.44 -13.37
CA TRP A 143 -8.57 9.34 -14.21
C TRP A 143 -9.52 8.15 -14.09
N GLY A 144 -10.07 7.72 -15.22
CA GLY A 144 -11.11 6.69 -15.32
C GLY A 144 -11.82 6.77 -16.67
N ARG A 145 -12.96 6.09 -16.78
CA ARG A 145 -13.75 6.02 -18.01
C ARG A 145 -14.90 7.03 -17.98
N TRP A 146 -15.17 7.64 -19.12
CA TRP A 146 -16.22 8.67 -19.28
C TRP A 146 -17.36 8.14 -20.14
N TYR A 147 -18.59 8.41 -19.72
CA TYR A 147 -19.80 8.03 -20.45
C TYR A 147 -20.79 9.19 -20.46
N GLY A 148 -21.56 9.30 -21.54
CA GLY A 148 -22.58 10.33 -21.71
C GLY A 148 -23.83 9.80 -22.38
N SER A 149 -24.98 10.36 -22.04
CA SER A 149 -26.20 10.11 -22.81
C SER A 149 -26.14 10.83 -24.17
N PRO A 150 -26.82 10.34 -25.22
CA PRO A 150 -26.78 10.96 -26.55
C PRO A 150 -27.22 12.43 -26.59
N ASP A 151 -28.10 12.83 -25.68
CA ASP A 151 -28.61 14.20 -25.53
C ASP A 151 -27.74 15.08 -24.60
N GLY A 152 -26.67 14.52 -24.01
CA GLY A 152 -25.80 15.20 -23.05
C GLY A 152 -26.44 15.46 -21.68
N ALA A 153 -27.65 14.96 -21.41
CA ALA A 153 -28.35 15.19 -20.15
C ALA A 153 -27.75 14.40 -18.96
N VAL A 154 -27.04 13.30 -19.22
CA VAL A 154 -26.38 12.47 -18.22
C VAL A 154 -24.90 12.39 -18.53
N VAL A 155 -24.05 12.64 -17.52
CA VAL A 155 -22.62 12.36 -17.56
C VAL A 155 -22.30 11.37 -16.43
N GLU A 156 -21.63 10.28 -16.78
CA GLU A 156 -21.16 9.27 -15.84
C GLU A 156 -19.64 9.16 -15.91
N PHE A 157 -19.02 9.19 -14.73
CA PHE A 157 -17.62 8.86 -14.56
C PHE A 157 -17.51 7.50 -13.87
N ARG A 158 -16.73 6.58 -14.45
CA ARG A 158 -16.47 5.25 -13.88
C ARG A 158 -15.01 5.15 -13.43
N ARG A 159 -14.82 4.97 -12.12
CA ARG A 159 -13.53 4.65 -11.49
C ARG A 159 -13.36 3.13 -11.47
N MET A 160 -12.18 2.63 -11.82
CA MET A 160 -11.93 1.20 -12.01
C MET A 160 -11.07 0.64 -10.88
N ARG A 161 -11.67 -0.14 -9.99
CA ARG A 161 -10.97 -0.80 -8.89
C ARG A 161 -10.43 -2.15 -9.32
N LEU A 162 -9.26 -2.53 -8.82
CA LEU A 162 -8.64 -3.80 -9.16
C LEU A 162 -9.54 -4.97 -8.74
N ARG A 163 -10.12 -4.91 -7.54
CA ARG A 163 -10.96 -5.98 -6.99
C ARG A 163 -12.43 -5.60 -6.97
N ARG A 164 -12.82 -4.68 -6.09
CA ARG A 164 -14.22 -4.35 -5.77
C ARG A 164 -14.41 -2.86 -5.47
N PRO A 165 -15.64 -2.32 -5.54
CA PRO A 165 -15.92 -0.97 -5.07
C PRO A 165 -15.61 -0.78 -3.57
N LEU A 166 -14.97 0.34 -3.22
CA LEU A 166 -14.60 0.71 -1.85
C LEU A 166 -14.91 2.18 -1.51
N GLY A 167 -15.23 2.98 -2.52
CA GLY A 167 -15.47 4.40 -2.37
C GLY A 167 -16.71 4.70 -1.52
N ARG A 168 -16.68 5.86 -0.88
CA ARG A 168 -17.82 6.40 -0.13
C ARG A 168 -18.41 7.60 -0.87
N ALA A 169 -19.72 7.77 -0.80
CA ALA A 169 -20.47 8.82 -1.50
C ALA A 169 -20.01 10.23 -1.10
N ASP A 170 -19.65 10.42 0.17
CA ASP A 170 -19.17 11.67 0.78
C ASP A 170 -17.64 11.83 0.74
N GLY A 171 -16.94 10.91 0.08
CA GLY A 171 -15.48 10.89 0.01
C GLY A 171 -14.93 12.08 -0.78
N PRO A 172 -13.84 12.74 -0.32
CA PRO A 172 -13.27 13.89 -1.02
C PRO A 172 -12.92 13.61 -2.49
N ALA A 173 -12.33 12.46 -2.82
CA ALA A 173 -12.04 12.10 -4.20
C ALA A 173 -13.31 11.83 -5.01
N THR A 174 -14.28 11.09 -4.45
CA THR A 174 -15.58 10.81 -5.09
C THR A 174 -16.30 12.10 -5.47
N LEU A 175 -16.41 13.05 -4.54
CA LEU A 175 -17.04 14.34 -4.76
C LEU A 175 -16.25 15.22 -5.75
N ALA A 176 -14.91 15.13 -5.76
CA ALA A 176 -14.09 15.79 -6.77
C ALA A 176 -14.31 15.21 -8.18
N MET A 177 -14.39 13.87 -8.32
CA MET A 177 -14.70 13.21 -9.60
C MET A 177 -16.09 13.62 -10.10
N ALA A 178 -17.09 13.63 -9.20
CA ALA A 178 -18.43 14.11 -9.52
C ALA A 178 -18.39 15.57 -9.98
N TYR A 179 -17.59 16.41 -9.32
CA TYR A 179 -17.45 17.82 -9.70
C TYR A 179 -16.85 17.99 -11.09
N VAL A 180 -15.82 17.19 -11.45
CA VAL A 180 -15.28 17.17 -12.80
C VAL A 180 -16.33 16.71 -13.82
N ALA A 181 -17.12 15.68 -13.51
CA ALA A 181 -18.23 15.26 -14.36
C ALA A 181 -19.33 16.32 -14.53
N ALA A 182 -19.60 17.09 -13.47
CA ALA A 182 -20.66 18.09 -13.43
C ALA A 182 -20.36 19.36 -14.24
N VAL A 183 -19.10 19.84 -14.20
CA VAL A 183 -18.74 21.15 -14.75
C VAL A 183 -17.46 21.15 -15.60
N GLY A 184 -16.85 19.99 -15.83
CA GLY A 184 -15.60 19.89 -16.58
C GLY A 184 -15.80 20.01 -18.09
N ASP A 185 -14.87 20.72 -18.72
CA ASP A 185 -14.75 20.81 -20.17
C ASP A 185 -14.04 19.57 -20.73
N GLN A 186 -14.29 19.25 -22.00
CA GLN A 186 -13.63 18.11 -22.66
C GLN A 186 -12.24 18.53 -23.16
N ALA A 187 -11.21 17.72 -22.87
CA ALA A 187 -9.89 17.92 -23.47
C ALA A 187 -9.95 17.67 -24.99
N VAL A 188 -9.36 18.56 -25.80
CA VAL A 188 -9.37 18.47 -27.28
C VAL A 188 -8.18 17.67 -27.83
N GLY A 189 -7.14 17.52 -27.00
CA GLY A 189 -5.98 16.69 -27.27
C GLY A 189 -6.14 15.25 -26.77
N GLY A 190 -5.17 14.40 -27.08
CA GLY A 190 -5.12 13.06 -26.51
C GLY A 190 -4.89 13.10 -25.00
N THR A 191 -5.05 11.96 -24.31
CA THR A 191 -4.82 11.84 -22.85
C THR A 191 -3.43 12.33 -22.43
N GLN A 192 -2.43 12.28 -23.32
CA GLN A 192 -1.09 12.83 -23.04
C GLN A 192 -1.08 14.36 -22.85
N ASP A 193 -1.92 15.09 -23.59
CA ASP A 193 -1.99 16.56 -23.52
C ASP A 193 -2.54 17.04 -22.18
N LEU A 194 -3.44 16.25 -21.56
CA LEU A 194 -3.94 16.48 -20.20
C LEU A 194 -2.81 16.62 -19.19
N TYR A 195 -1.72 15.87 -19.37
CA TYR A 195 -0.61 15.79 -18.43
C TYR A 195 0.62 16.62 -18.85
N ARG A 196 0.75 17.00 -20.13
CA ARG A 196 1.95 17.68 -20.65
C ARG A 196 1.73 19.15 -21.00
N THR A 197 0.50 19.58 -21.22
CA THR A 197 0.22 20.91 -21.80
C THR A 197 -0.34 21.88 -20.75
N VAL A 198 0.05 23.15 -20.85
CA VAL A 198 -0.34 24.25 -19.96
C VAL A 198 -0.57 25.53 -20.80
N PRO A 199 -1.80 26.08 -20.89
CA PRO A 199 -3.06 25.49 -20.45
C PRO A 199 -3.43 24.21 -21.23
N VAL A 200 -4.25 23.32 -20.66
CA VAL A 200 -4.78 22.18 -21.42
C VAL A 200 -5.80 22.72 -22.44
N PRO A 201 -5.70 22.38 -23.74
CA PRO A 201 -6.71 22.74 -24.73
C PRO A 201 -8.03 22.03 -24.42
N VAL A 202 -9.09 22.81 -24.25
CA VAL A 202 -10.42 22.31 -23.89
C VAL A 202 -11.50 22.82 -24.85
N ARG A 203 -12.59 22.06 -24.94
CA ARG A 203 -13.81 22.42 -25.65
C ARG A 203 -14.97 22.35 -24.66
N GLU A 204 -15.75 23.41 -24.60
CA GLU A 204 -16.97 23.45 -23.80
C GLU A 204 -17.93 22.32 -24.24
N PRO A 205 -18.57 21.61 -23.29
CA PRO A 205 -19.59 20.63 -23.63
C PRO A 205 -20.75 21.30 -24.36
N GLY A 206 -21.27 20.66 -25.41
CA GLY A 206 -22.39 21.22 -26.19
C GLY A 206 -23.71 21.33 -25.42
N ALA A 207 -23.86 20.60 -24.32
CA ALA A 207 -24.99 20.68 -23.40
C ALA A 207 -24.52 20.54 -21.95
N SER A 208 -25.15 21.30 -21.05
CA SER A 208 -24.94 21.14 -19.60
C SER A 208 -25.68 19.90 -19.11
N PRO A 209 -25.02 19.00 -18.35
CA PRO A 209 -25.69 17.83 -17.81
C PRO A 209 -26.82 18.22 -16.86
N ARG A 210 -27.84 17.37 -16.76
CA ARG A 210 -28.92 17.46 -15.77
C ARG A 210 -28.75 16.46 -14.63
N ARG A 211 -28.01 15.38 -14.89
CA ARG A 211 -27.71 14.30 -13.96
C ARG A 211 -26.24 13.91 -14.06
N VAL A 212 -25.60 13.73 -12.92
CA VAL A 212 -24.19 13.33 -12.81
C VAL A 212 -24.12 12.04 -12.02
N ARG A 213 -23.41 11.06 -12.57
CA ARG A 213 -23.16 9.77 -11.94
C ARG A 213 -21.67 9.55 -11.70
N VAL A 214 -21.32 9.04 -10.53
CA VAL A 214 -19.98 8.49 -10.25
C VAL A 214 -20.17 7.05 -9.83
N VAL A 215 -19.55 6.14 -10.56
CA VAL A 215 -19.65 4.70 -10.35
C VAL A 215 -18.25 4.15 -10.11
N GLU A 216 -18.11 3.26 -9.14
CA GLU A 216 -16.94 2.41 -9.01
C GLU A 216 -17.25 1.03 -9.61
N VAL A 217 -16.30 0.49 -10.38
CA VAL A 217 -16.41 -0.82 -11.04
C VAL A 217 -15.22 -1.67 -10.59
N GLY A 218 -15.49 -2.82 -9.97
CA GLY A 218 -14.51 -3.84 -9.62
C GLY A 218 -14.15 -4.71 -10.82
N LEU A 219 -12.87 -4.79 -11.16
CA LEU A 219 -12.38 -5.51 -12.34
C LEU A 219 -12.16 -7.02 -12.08
N THR A 220 -12.27 -7.48 -10.82
CA THR A 220 -12.12 -8.91 -10.49
C THR A 220 -13.43 -9.63 -10.41
N ASP A 221 -14.41 -9.03 -9.74
CA ASP A 221 -15.71 -9.63 -9.46
C ASP A 221 -16.85 -9.04 -10.31
N GLY A 222 -16.58 -7.96 -11.05
CA GLY A 222 -17.59 -7.25 -11.85
C GLY A 222 -18.57 -6.42 -11.02
N ALA A 223 -18.38 -6.34 -9.70
CA ALA A 223 -19.26 -5.59 -8.82
C ALA A 223 -19.18 -4.08 -9.15
N ALA A 224 -20.34 -3.43 -9.19
CA ALA A 224 -20.44 -2.00 -9.41
C ALA A 224 -21.19 -1.32 -8.26
N ALA A 225 -20.75 -0.12 -7.90
CA ALA A 225 -21.43 0.72 -6.90
C ALA A 225 -21.61 2.14 -7.43
N VAL A 226 -22.85 2.61 -7.46
CA VAL A 226 -23.17 4.01 -7.75
C VAL A 226 -22.95 4.82 -6.48
N LEU A 227 -21.90 5.65 -6.47
CA LEU A 227 -21.52 6.46 -5.30
C LEU A 227 -22.19 7.83 -5.30
N VAL A 228 -22.39 8.40 -6.49
CA VAL A 228 -23.07 9.68 -6.68
C VAL A 228 -24.05 9.52 -7.82
N ASP A 229 -25.27 10.01 -7.62
CA ASP A 229 -26.31 10.08 -8.65
C ASP A 229 -27.24 11.26 -8.35
N THR A 230 -26.93 12.44 -8.90
CA THR A 230 -27.59 13.67 -8.47
C THR A 230 -27.47 14.79 -9.50
N ALA A 231 -28.10 15.94 -9.24
CA ALA A 231 -28.02 17.11 -10.12
C ALA A 231 -26.66 17.85 -9.99
N PRO A 232 -26.13 18.46 -11.06
CA PRO A 232 -24.85 19.18 -11.03
C PRO A 232 -24.76 20.27 -9.94
N GLN A 233 -25.87 20.92 -9.61
CA GLN A 233 -25.91 21.97 -8.59
C GLN A 233 -25.64 21.40 -7.18
N GLN A 234 -26.14 20.20 -6.88
CA GLN A 234 -25.91 19.52 -5.61
C GLN A 234 -24.45 19.07 -5.51
N VAL A 235 -23.88 18.53 -6.60
CA VAL A 235 -22.45 18.21 -6.67
C VAL A 235 -21.58 19.44 -6.45
N ARG A 236 -21.90 20.56 -7.11
CA ARG A 236 -21.16 21.83 -6.95
C ARG A 236 -21.20 22.33 -5.51
N HIS A 237 -22.36 22.25 -4.85
CA HIS A 237 -22.48 22.61 -3.45
C HIS A 237 -21.58 21.73 -2.57
N ALA A 238 -21.68 20.41 -2.70
CA ALA A 238 -20.89 19.45 -1.92
C ALA A 238 -19.38 19.62 -2.14
N TYR A 239 -18.95 19.88 -3.38
CA TYR A 239 -17.54 20.16 -3.67
C TYR A 239 -17.05 21.43 -2.97
N LEU A 240 -17.81 22.52 -3.05
CA LEU A 240 -17.42 23.80 -2.48
C LEU A 240 -17.39 23.77 -0.95
N SER A 241 -18.30 23.05 -0.30
CA SER A 241 -18.37 22.95 1.16
C SER A 241 -17.36 21.95 1.73
N SER A 242 -17.20 20.79 1.11
CA SER A 242 -16.47 19.66 1.72
C SER A 242 -15.09 19.43 1.09
N VAL A 243 -14.96 19.60 -0.22
CA VAL A 243 -13.72 19.23 -0.94
C VAL A 243 -12.75 20.40 -1.06
N ARG A 244 -13.25 21.60 -1.35
CA ARG A 244 -12.40 22.78 -1.54
C ARG A 244 -11.48 23.07 -0.34
N PRO A 245 -11.93 22.98 0.94
CA PRO A 245 -11.04 23.16 2.08
C PRO A 245 -9.94 22.08 2.16
N VAL A 246 -10.30 20.82 1.90
CA VAL A 246 -9.35 19.69 1.90
C VAL A 246 -8.30 19.86 0.80
N ALA A 247 -8.74 20.22 -0.41
CA ALA A 247 -7.85 20.49 -1.54
C ALA A 247 -6.90 21.66 -1.26
N ALA A 248 -7.38 22.74 -0.63
CA ALA A 248 -6.55 23.86 -0.23
C ALA A 248 -5.48 23.43 0.79
N GLY A 249 -5.87 22.74 1.86
CA GLY A 249 -4.93 22.24 2.87
C GLY A 249 -3.90 21.25 2.31
N LEU A 250 -4.30 20.40 1.36
CA LEU A 250 -3.37 19.50 0.66
C LEU A 250 -2.35 20.28 -0.16
N LEU A 251 -2.78 21.32 -0.87
CA LEU A 251 -1.89 22.14 -1.69
C LEU A 251 -0.92 22.95 -0.84
N ASP A 252 -1.34 23.43 0.34
CA ASP A 252 -0.48 24.18 1.26
C ASP A 252 0.70 23.35 1.77
N GLY A 253 0.54 22.02 1.89
CA GLY A 253 1.60 21.13 2.36
C GLY A 253 1.87 21.34 3.86
N GLY A 254 3.14 21.37 4.25
CA GLY A 254 3.58 21.77 5.59
C GLY A 254 3.76 20.63 6.59
N HIS A 255 3.61 19.37 6.16
CA HIS A 255 3.93 18.21 7.00
C HIS A 255 4.64 17.13 6.17
N ARG A 256 5.82 16.75 6.64
CA ARG A 256 6.63 15.67 6.10
C ARG A 256 6.45 14.43 6.96
N SER A 257 6.10 13.32 6.32
CA SER A 257 5.96 12.01 6.94
C SER A 257 6.56 10.97 5.98
N PRO A 258 7.85 10.60 6.15
CA PRO A 258 8.49 9.63 5.28
C PRO A 258 7.75 8.29 5.21
N GLY A 259 7.67 7.72 4.02
CA GLY A 259 6.92 6.49 3.74
C GLY A 259 6.95 6.17 2.25
N GLY A 260 6.01 5.34 1.76
CA GLY A 260 5.96 4.93 0.34
C GLY A 260 5.94 6.10 -0.66
N ASP A 261 5.33 7.22 -0.30
CA ASP A 261 5.34 8.47 -1.09
C ASP A 261 6.76 8.93 -1.48
N CYS A 262 7.78 8.62 -0.66
CA CYS A 262 9.16 9.02 -0.90
C CYS A 262 9.78 8.41 -2.16
N ALA A 263 9.24 7.29 -2.67
CA ALA A 263 9.75 6.65 -3.88
C ALA A 263 9.61 7.57 -5.11
N ASP A 264 8.46 8.25 -5.23
CA ASP A 264 8.14 9.16 -6.32
C ASP A 264 8.31 10.65 -5.97
N CYS A 265 8.75 10.95 -4.74
CA CYS A 265 8.76 12.32 -4.25
C CYS A 265 9.86 13.17 -4.89
N LYS A 266 9.47 14.31 -5.48
CA LYS A 266 10.40 15.32 -6.01
C LYS A 266 11.33 15.89 -4.94
N LEU A 267 10.89 15.97 -3.69
CA LEU A 267 11.67 16.53 -2.59
C LEU A 267 12.72 15.56 -2.05
N ARG A 268 12.66 14.27 -2.39
CA ARG A 268 13.40 13.18 -1.74
C ARG A 268 14.91 13.46 -1.61
N ALA A 269 15.55 13.95 -2.67
CA ALA A 269 16.99 14.20 -2.70
C ALA A 269 17.48 15.26 -1.68
N SER A 270 16.58 16.14 -1.25
CA SER A 270 16.84 17.28 -0.37
C SER A 270 15.95 17.28 0.88
N CYS A 271 15.15 16.23 1.10
CA CYS A 271 14.18 16.18 2.18
C CYS A 271 14.89 15.85 3.49
N GLY A 272 15.06 16.85 4.37
CA GLY A 272 15.69 16.64 5.68
C GLY A 272 14.89 15.72 6.63
N ALA A 273 13.64 15.40 6.30
CA ALA A 273 12.83 14.47 7.09
C ALA A 273 13.08 12.99 6.73
N LEU A 274 13.64 12.69 5.55
CA LEU A 274 13.92 11.31 5.12
C LEU A 274 15.39 10.96 5.45
N PRO A 275 15.65 10.08 6.45
CA PRO A 275 16.99 9.65 6.78
C PRO A 275 17.68 8.99 5.58
N ARG A 276 18.97 9.30 5.41
CA ARG A 276 19.83 8.68 4.40
C ARG A 276 20.77 7.71 5.10
N ALA A 277 20.72 6.44 4.72
CA ALA A 277 21.51 5.36 5.30
C ALA A 277 22.28 4.63 4.18
N PRO A 278 23.42 5.18 3.72
CA PRO A 278 24.26 4.55 2.69
C PRO A 278 24.73 3.16 3.11
N GLY A 279 24.52 2.17 2.26
CA GLY A 279 24.95 0.79 2.52
C GLY A 279 24.08 0.02 3.51
N LEU A 280 22.92 0.56 3.89
CA LEU A 280 21.94 -0.09 4.76
C LEU A 280 21.61 -1.53 4.31
N LEU A 281 21.44 -1.73 2.99
CA LEU A 281 21.12 -3.04 2.42
C LEU A 281 22.36 -3.89 2.08
N GLY A 282 23.57 -3.34 2.23
CA GLY A 282 24.82 -4.00 1.89
C GLY A 282 24.91 -4.39 0.41
N LEU A 283 24.33 -3.56 -0.48
CA LEU A 283 24.32 -3.78 -1.93
C LEU A 283 25.38 -2.90 -2.61
N PRO A 284 26.09 -3.42 -3.64
CA PRO A 284 27.23 -2.73 -4.23
C PRO A 284 26.86 -1.73 -5.32
N ASP A 285 25.59 -1.71 -5.76
CA ASP A 285 25.14 -0.90 -6.89
C ASP A 285 23.67 -0.48 -6.72
N ARG A 286 23.22 0.41 -7.60
CA ARG A 286 21.89 1.03 -7.56
C ARG A 286 20.78 0.20 -8.21
N GLY A 287 21.05 -1.00 -8.73
CA GLY A 287 20.04 -1.82 -9.41
C GLY A 287 19.50 -1.18 -10.69
N THR A 288 18.31 -1.57 -11.12
CA THR A 288 17.71 -1.12 -12.38
C THR A 288 17.03 0.25 -12.28
N HIS A 289 16.30 0.47 -11.20
CA HIS A 289 15.56 1.69 -10.91
C HIS A 289 15.37 1.82 -9.40
N ARG A 290 14.73 2.91 -8.97
CA ARG A 290 14.37 3.05 -7.56
C ARG A 290 13.30 2.05 -7.17
N ARG A 291 13.53 1.32 -6.09
CA ARG A 291 12.59 0.34 -5.57
C ARG A 291 12.23 0.64 -4.12
N THR A 292 11.10 0.10 -3.69
CA THR A 292 10.72 0.08 -2.28
C THR A 292 10.93 -1.33 -1.75
N TRP A 293 11.51 -1.45 -0.56
CA TRP A 293 11.79 -2.73 0.08
C TRP A 293 11.34 -2.74 1.53
N SER A 294 10.73 -3.83 1.94
CA SER A 294 10.39 -4.15 3.32
C SER A 294 10.66 -5.64 3.59
N ILE A 295 10.62 -6.06 4.85
CA ILE A 295 10.71 -7.48 5.20
C ILE A 295 9.57 -8.29 4.58
N THR A 296 8.37 -7.70 4.44
CA THR A 296 7.25 -8.38 3.79
C THR A 296 7.53 -8.64 2.32
N THR A 297 8.07 -7.64 1.59
CA THR A 297 8.51 -7.83 0.20
C THR A 297 9.60 -8.90 0.10
N ALA A 298 10.57 -8.90 1.02
CA ALA A 298 11.64 -9.90 1.05
C ALA A 298 11.09 -11.32 1.24
N ARG A 299 10.15 -11.49 2.18
CA ARG A 299 9.48 -12.75 2.48
C ARG A 299 8.73 -13.29 1.27
N GLN A 300 7.89 -12.45 0.65
CA GLN A 300 7.14 -12.84 -0.54
C GLN A 300 8.07 -13.27 -1.68
N TYR A 301 9.18 -12.54 -1.88
CA TYR A 301 10.14 -12.85 -2.93
C TYR A 301 10.87 -14.18 -2.67
N GLN A 302 11.21 -14.47 -1.41
CA GLN A 302 11.86 -15.73 -1.04
C GLN A 302 10.98 -16.95 -1.27
N ILE A 303 9.65 -16.82 -1.11
CA ILE A 303 8.70 -17.89 -1.44
C ILE A 303 8.64 -18.03 -2.97
N CYS A 304 8.33 -16.94 -3.67
CA CYS A 304 8.20 -16.95 -5.12
C CYS A 304 8.36 -15.52 -5.69
N PRO A 305 9.36 -15.25 -6.55
CA PRO A 305 9.52 -13.94 -7.18
C PRO A 305 8.28 -13.45 -7.95
N ALA A 306 7.58 -14.35 -8.64
CA ALA A 306 6.34 -14.02 -9.36
C ALA A 306 5.23 -13.54 -8.41
N GLN A 307 5.11 -14.16 -7.22
CA GLN A 307 4.16 -13.72 -6.21
C GLN A 307 4.48 -12.31 -5.73
N ALA A 308 5.76 -12.06 -5.38
CA ALA A 308 6.19 -10.74 -4.91
C ALA A 308 5.91 -9.65 -5.94
N HIS A 309 6.20 -9.90 -7.22
CA HIS A 309 5.95 -8.93 -8.28
C HIS A 309 4.46 -8.69 -8.54
N MET A 310 3.62 -9.74 -8.56
CA MET A 310 2.17 -9.56 -8.70
C MET A 310 1.55 -8.80 -7.52
N ARG A 311 2.09 -8.97 -6.30
CA ARG A 311 1.69 -8.18 -5.12
C ARG A 311 2.17 -6.73 -5.21
N ASP A 312 3.36 -6.49 -5.75
CA ASP A 312 3.89 -5.13 -6.03
C ASP A 312 3.01 -4.39 -7.04
N LEU A 313 2.55 -5.09 -8.08
CA LEU A 313 1.54 -4.62 -9.04
C LEU A 313 0.12 -4.49 -8.46
N ARG A 314 -0.07 -4.82 -7.17
CA ARG A 314 -1.35 -4.80 -6.45
C ARG A 314 -2.41 -5.70 -7.07
N LEU A 315 -2.01 -6.76 -7.78
CA LEU A 315 -2.98 -7.67 -8.37
C LEU A 315 -3.87 -8.28 -7.27
N PRO A 316 -5.18 -8.42 -7.53
CA PRO A 316 -6.16 -8.92 -6.57
C PRO A 316 -5.72 -10.25 -5.95
N ALA A 317 -5.72 -10.33 -4.63
CA ALA A 317 -5.40 -11.54 -3.89
C ALA A 317 -6.66 -12.27 -3.42
N GLU A 318 -6.60 -13.60 -3.41
CA GLU A 318 -7.53 -14.46 -2.68
C GLU A 318 -7.23 -14.34 -1.19
N GLU A 319 -8.22 -13.93 -0.41
CA GLU A 319 -8.12 -13.81 1.04
C GLU A 319 -8.42 -15.18 1.67
N ALA A 320 -7.44 -15.74 2.38
CA ALA A 320 -7.70 -16.81 3.32
C ALA A 320 -8.02 -16.20 4.69
N GLU A 321 -9.26 -16.35 5.17
CA GLU A 321 -9.59 -16.02 6.56
C GLU A 321 -8.99 -17.07 7.48
N SER A 322 -7.83 -16.76 8.07
CA SER A 322 -7.17 -17.61 9.06
C SER A 322 -7.45 -17.09 10.48
N THR A 323 -7.88 -17.99 11.37
CA THR A 323 -8.11 -17.67 12.79
C THR A 323 -6.83 -17.22 13.50
N ALA A 324 -5.67 -17.71 13.06
CA ALA A 324 -4.36 -17.32 13.56
C ALA A 324 -3.97 -15.89 13.15
N VAL A 325 -4.22 -15.52 11.87
CA VAL A 325 -4.06 -14.13 11.39
C VAL A 325 -4.89 -13.20 12.23
N ARG A 326 -6.19 -13.53 12.35
CA ARG A 326 -7.16 -12.66 12.98
C ARG A 326 -6.80 -12.44 14.44
N ARG A 327 -6.42 -13.50 15.15
CA ARG A 327 -5.89 -13.43 16.52
C ARG A 327 -4.68 -12.50 16.64
N GLY A 328 -3.67 -12.66 15.78
CA GLY A 328 -2.48 -11.81 15.78
C GLY A 328 -2.85 -10.34 15.59
N LEU A 329 -3.65 -10.05 14.56
CA LEU A 329 -4.14 -8.69 14.27
C LEU A 329 -4.87 -8.07 15.47
N ILE A 330 -5.76 -8.82 16.12
CA ILE A 330 -6.50 -8.35 17.30
C ILE A 330 -5.57 -8.00 18.45
N VAL A 331 -4.56 -8.83 18.72
CA VAL A 331 -3.57 -8.58 19.77
C VAL A 331 -2.77 -7.31 19.46
N HIS A 332 -2.31 -7.13 18.21
CA HIS A 332 -1.60 -5.91 17.79
C HIS A 332 -2.47 -4.66 17.94
N GLN A 333 -3.70 -4.68 17.42
CA GLN A 333 -4.63 -3.53 17.51
C GLN A 333 -4.95 -3.17 18.96
N TRP A 334 -5.11 -4.16 19.84
CA TRP A 334 -5.32 -3.90 21.26
C TRP A 334 -4.13 -3.19 21.90
N LEU A 335 -2.91 -3.68 21.61
CA LEU A 335 -1.68 -3.16 22.17
C LEU A 335 -1.33 -1.78 21.62
N GLU A 336 -1.51 -1.55 20.33
CA GLU A 336 -1.36 -0.25 19.68
C GLU A 336 -2.20 0.80 20.42
N ALA A 337 -3.49 0.53 20.62
CA ALA A 337 -4.36 1.47 21.33
C ALA A 337 -3.99 1.59 22.82
N ALA A 338 -3.62 0.49 23.48
CA ALA A 338 -3.23 0.50 24.88
C ALA A 338 -1.95 1.30 25.13
N HIS A 339 -0.95 1.17 24.26
CA HIS A 339 0.32 1.91 24.37
C HIS A 339 0.21 3.34 23.85
N GLY A 340 -0.75 3.62 22.97
CA GLY A 340 -1.09 4.97 22.52
C GLY A 340 -1.85 5.83 23.53
N ARG A 341 -2.22 5.28 24.70
CA ARG A 341 -2.93 6.03 25.75
C ARG A 341 -2.06 7.19 26.29
N PRO A 342 -2.67 8.35 26.60
CA PRO A 342 -1.95 9.46 27.21
C PRO A 342 -1.21 9.03 28.48
N GLY A 343 0.04 9.50 28.62
CA GLY A 343 0.86 9.28 29.81
C GLY A 343 1.68 7.99 29.83
N ALA A 344 1.74 7.23 28.72
CA ALA A 344 2.60 6.04 28.58
C ALA A 344 2.43 5.02 29.73
N ARG A 345 1.19 4.86 30.23
CA ARG A 345 0.90 4.01 31.38
C ARG A 345 1.09 2.52 31.01
N PRO A 346 1.77 1.72 31.86
CA PRO A 346 1.84 0.27 31.70
C PRO A 346 0.47 -0.39 31.58
N CYS A 347 0.41 -1.47 30.80
CA CYS A 347 -0.76 -2.31 30.76
C CYS A 347 -0.95 -2.99 32.12
N ALA A 348 -2.19 -3.06 32.58
CA ALA A 348 -2.53 -3.62 33.90
C ALA A 348 -3.71 -4.60 33.82
N PRO A 349 -3.91 -5.47 34.82
CA PRO A 349 -5.03 -6.43 34.84
C PRO A 349 -6.41 -5.79 34.64
N GLU A 350 -6.59 -4.55 35.09
CA GLU A 350 -7.83 -3.78 34.95
C GLU A 350 -8.13 -3.42 33.49
N ASP A 351 -7.11 -3.41 32.63
CA ASP A 351 -7.27 -3.20 31.18
C ASP A 351 -7.84 -4.47 30.49
N LEU A 352 -7.85 -5.62 31.17
CA LEU A 352 -8.25 -6.92 30.62
C LEU A 352 -9.43 -7.53 31.40
N PRO A 353 -10.62 -6.90 31.34
CA PRO A 353 -11.81 -7.36 32.04
C PRO A 353 -12.21 -8.80 31.65
N ASP A 354 -13.01 -9.44 32.51
CA ASP A 354 -13.49 -10.79 32.24
C ASP A 354 -14.34 -10.84 30.95
N PRO A 355 -14.10 -11.79 30.04
CA PRO A 355 -14.78 -11.83 28.75
C PRO A 355 -16.26 -12.23 28.85
N GLU A 356 -16.75 -12.74 29.97
CA GLU A 356 -18.16 -13.10 30.17
C GLU A 356 -18.92 -12.04 30.98
N THR A 357 -18.28 -11.47 32.01
CA THR A 357 -18.97 -10.56 32.95
C THR A 357 -18.53 -9.10 32.84
N GLY A 358 -17.44 -8.82 32.13
CA GLY A 358 -16.84 -7.49 32.03
C GLY A 358 -17.43 -6.60 30.94
N ASP A 359 -17.29 -5.29 31.14
CA ASP A 359 -17.49 -4.29 30.09
C ASP A 359 -16.31 -4.33 29.13
N LEU A 360 -16.58 -4.71 27.87
CA LEU A 360 -15.58 -4.82 26.81
C LEU A 360 -15.52 -3.55 25.94
N THR A 361 -16.13 -2.46 26.40
CA THR A 361 -16.03 -1.16 25.73
C THR A 361 -14.58 -0.69 25.81
N TRP A 362 -13.94 -0.53 24.66
CA TRP A 362 -12.55 -0.09 24.55
C TRP A 362 -12.40 0.93 23.41
N GLN A 363 -11.31 1.69 23.41
CA GLN A 363 -11.12 2.84 22.52
C GLN A 363 -10.51 2.53 21.15
N GLY A 364 -10.21 1.26 20.84
CA GLY A 364 -9.67 0.87 19.53
C GLY A 364 -10.71 0.27 18.58
N PRO A 365 -10.27 -0.40 17.50
CA PRO A 365 -11.17 -0.96 16.50
C PRO A 365 -12.25 -1.88 17.08
N PRO A 366 -13.45 -1.95 16.47
CA PRO A 366 -14.49 -2.88 16.92
C PRO A 366 -13.95 -4.32 17.01
N MET A 367 -14.12 -4.93 18.19
CA MET A 367 -13.70 -6.29 18.48
C MET A 367 -14.90 -7.06 19.04
N SER A 368 -15.20 -8.21 18.47
CA SER A 368 -16.26 -9.07 19.01
C SER A 368 -15.81 -9.71 20.32
N ARG A 369 -16.78 -10.10 21.17
CA ARG A 369 -16.51 -10.77 22.45
C ARG A 369 -15.72 -12.07 22.26
N ASP A 370 -15.99 -12.79 21.19
CA ASP A 370 -15.33 -14.04 20.89
C ASP A 370 -13.87 -13.84 20.43
N GLU A 371 -13.62 -12.83 19.58
CA GLU A 371 -12.27 -12.39 19.22
C GLU A 371 -11.45 -11.98 20.45
N TYR A 372 -12.07 -11.21 21.35
CA TYR A 372 -11.45 -10.84 22.62
C TYR A 372 -11.13 -12.07 23.46
N ARG A 373 -12.07 -13.01 23.60
CA ARG A 373 -11.86 -14.26 24.36
C ARG A 373 -10.65 -15.04 23.86
N ARG A 374 -10.41 -15.08 22.53
CA ARG A 374 -9.25 -15.76 21.93
C ARG A 374 -7.94 -15.00 22.11
N ALA A 375 -7.98 -13.67 22.08
CA ALA A 375 -6.78 -12.82 22.24
C ALA A 375 -6.36 -12.65 23.71
N ARG A 376 -7.31 -12.64 24.65
CA ARG A 376 -7.09 -12.34 26.07
C ARG A 376 -5.98 -13.17 26.74
N PRO A 377 -5.84 -14.50 26.51
CA PRO A 377 -4.73 -15.26 27.10
C PRO A 377 -3.35 -14.70 26.75
N TYR A 378 -3.16 -14.22 25.52
CA TYR A 378 -1.91 -13.61 25.06
C TYR A 378 -1.67 -12.26 25.73
N LEU A 379 -2.72 -11.43 25.80
CA LEU A 379 -2.67 -10.12 26.46
C LEU A 379 -2.38 -10.24 27.96
N LEU A 380 -2.84 -11.30 28.62
CA LEU A 380 -2.49 -11.58 30.01
C LEU A 380 -0.99 -11.88 30.18
N GLN A 381 -0.36 -12.56 29.23
CA GLN A 381 1.08 -12.79 29.26
C GLN A 381 1.86 -11.50 29.00
N HIS A 382 1.37 -10.64 28.10
CA HIS A 382 1.95 -9.31 27.83
C HIS A 382 2.10 -8.47 29.11
N LEU A 383 1.15 -8.54 30.05
CA LEU A 383 1.20 -7.76 31.30
C LEU A 383 2.54 -7.93 32.06
N ARG A 384 3.17 -9.10 31.98
CA ARG A 384 4.43 -9.40 32.68
C ARG A 384 5.66 -8.83 31.98
N VAL A 385 5.56 -8.61 30.68
CA VAL A 385 6.66 -8.20 29.80
C VAL A 385 6.37 -6.85 29.14
N CYS A 386 5.36 -6.12 29.62
CA CYS A 386 4.87 -4.90 29.00
C CYS A 386 6.04 -3.91 28.82
N PRO A 387 6.26 -3.38 27.60
CA PRO A 387 7.41 -2.53 27.29
C PRO A 387 7.43 -1.21 28.06
N LEU A 388 6.31 -0.84 28.66
CA LEU A 388 6.16 0.38 29.45
C LEU A 388 6.46 0.16 30.94
N LEU A 389 6.76 -1.08 31.37
CA LEU A 389 7.19 -1.39 32.73
C LEU A 389 8.68 -1.12 32.93
N GLY A 390 9.01 -0.47 34.06
CA GLY A 390 10.39 -0.24 34.49
C GLY A 390 11.08 0.93 33.76
N GLY A 391 12.05 1.55 34.44
CA GLY A 391 12.76 2.75 33.96
C GLY A 391 11.85 3.96 33.73
N GLU A 392 12.44 5.07 33.30
CA GLU A 392 11.70 6.23 32.79
C GLU A 392 11.38 6.02 31.30
N VAL A 393 10.11 5.79 30.98
CA VAL A 393 9.65 5.56 29.60
C VAL A 393 9.11 6.84 28.97
N THR A 394 9.67 7.23 27.83
CA THR A 394 9.26 8.44 27.08
C THR A 394 9.16 8.17 25.58
N HIS A 395 8.59 9.12 24.83
CA HIS A 395 8.51 9.07 23.36
C HIS A 395 7.92 7.75 22.82
N VAL A 396 6.85 7.30 23.45
CA VAL A 396 6.14 6.08 23.06
C VAL A 396 5.35 6.35 21.79
N VAL A 397 5.70 5.66 20.71
CA VAL A 397 5.02 5.73 19.42
C VAL A 397 4.68 4.30 19.00
N PRO A 398 3.41 3.87 19.14
CA PRO A 398 2.97 2.56 18.66
C PRO A 398 2.80 2.56 17.15
N GLU A 399 3.11 1.42 16.52
CA GLU A 399 2.95 1.16 15.09
C GLU A 399 3.45 2.26 14.12
N PRO A 400 4.59 2.95 14.37
CA PRO A 400 5.00 4.03 13.48
C PRO A 400 5.48 3.51 12.15
N LYS A 401 5.22 4.28 11.08
CA LYS A 401 5.82 4.05 9.78
C LYS A 401 7.22 4.67 9.75
N VAL A 402 8.23 3.83 9.56
CA VAL A 402 9.63 4.25 9.43
C VAL A 402 10.06 4.08 7.99
N ALA A 403 10.71 5.11 7.43
CA ALA A 403 11.31 5.01 6.10
C ALA A 403 12.74 5.56 6.11
N ALA A 404 13.65 4.87 5.43
CA ALA A 404 15.03 5.27 5.23
C ALA A 404 15.40 5.08 3.75
N TYR A 405 16.29 5.93 3.23
CA TYR A 405 16.78 5.80 1.87
C TYR A 405 18.22 5.32 1.85
N ASP A 406 18.46 4.20 1.16
CA ASP A 406 19.80 3.72 0.84
C ASP A 406 20.25 4.28 -0.53
N PRO A 407 21.09 5.32 -0.58
CA PRO A 407 21.58 5.90 -1.83
C PRO A 407 22.49 5.00 -2.65
N ASP A 408 23.13 4.01 -2.03
CA ASP A 408 24.05 3.11 -2.72
C ASP A 408 23.25 2.05 -3.49
N ALA A 409 22.15 1.57 -2.88
CA ALA A 409 21.20 0.66 -3.51
C ALA A 409 20.14 1.35 -4.40
N ASP A 410 19.93 2.66 -4.25
CA ASP A 410 18.73 3.41 -4.72
C ASP A 410 17.42 2.73 -4.28
N VAL A 411 17.34 2.40 -3.00
CA VAL A 411 16.18 1.72 -2.41
C VAL A 411 15.60 2.54 -1.27
N LEU A 412 14.29 2.70 -1.29
CA LEU A 412 13.52 3.16 -0.14
C LEU A 412 13.18 1.97 0.74
N VAL A 413 13.73 1.94 1.95
CA VAL A 413 13.47 0.90 2.95
C VAL A 413 12.32 1.36 3.84
N ILE A 414 11.31 0.53 4.00
CA ILE A 414 10.15 0.78 4.87
C ILE A 414 10.10 -0.29 5.95
N ALA A 415 9.89 0.15 7.19
CA ALA A 415 9.65 -0.71 8.34
C ALA A 415 8.46 -0.17 9.15
N ASN A 416 7.75 -1.10 9.78
CA ASN A 416 6.60 -0.83 10.63
C ASN A 416 6.86 -1.52 11.98
N PRO A 417 7.73 -0.96 12.85
CA PRO A 417 7.86 -1.45 14.22
C PRO A 417 6.51 -1.46 14.92
N ASP A 418 6.26 -2.46 15.75
CA ASP A 418 5.06 -2.48 16.60
C ASP A 418 5.13 -1.36 17.67
N LEU A 419 6.33 -1.05 18.17
CA LEU A 419 6.54 0.02 19.14
C LEU A 419 7.95 0.63 19.07
N LEU A 420 8.02 1.95 19.02
CA LEU A 420 9.22 2.72 19.34
C LEU A 420 9.04 3.43 20.68
N ARG A 421 10.07 3.41 21.52
CA ARG A 421 10.10 4.14 22.79
C ARG A 421 11.51 4.52 23.20
N ARG A 422 11.63 5.35 24.23
CA ARG A 422 12.87 5.56 24.97
C ARG A 422 12.73 5.05 26.40
N VAL A 423 13.73 4.32 26.87
CA VAL A 423 13.85 3.88 28.27
C VAL A 423 15.13 4.48 28.83
N ASP A 424 15.02 5.30 29.87
CA ASP A 424 16.15 6.05 30.45
C ASP A 424 16.94 6.82 29.38
N GLY A 425 16.21 7.40 28.41
CA GLY A 425 16.75 8.15 27.28
C GLY A 425 17.25 7.31 26.09
N ARG A 426 17.46 6.00 26.26
CA ARG A 426 17.94 5.11 25.20
C ARG A 426 16.81 4.60 24.30
N LEU A 427 17.03 4.62 22.99
CA LEU A 427 16.08 4.12 22.00
C LEU A 427 15.85 2.62 22.16
N VAL A 428 14.58 2.20 22.13
CA VAL A 428 14.16 0.81 22.07
C VAL A 428 13.18 0.61 20.92
N TYR A 429 13.53 -0.29 20.01
CA TYR A 429 12.69 -0.76 18.91
C TYR A 429 12.13 -2.13 19.29
N ARG A 430 10.81 -2.31 19.23
CA ARG A 430 10.18 -3.57 19.63
C ARG A 430 9.30 -4.13 18.53
N GLU A 431 9.47 -5.44 18.32
CA GLU A 431 8.61 -6.31 17.52
C GLU A 431 7.93 -7.31 18.45
N GLN A 432 6.78 -7.80 18.01
CA GLN A 432 5.95 -8.75 18.71
C GLN A 432 5.55 -9.89 17.77
N LYS A 433 5.55 -11.11 18.31
CA LYS A 433 5.02 -12.29 17.63
C LYS A 433 4.12 -13.06 18.56
N THR A 434 2.94 -13.43 18.05
CA THR A 434 1.98 -14.30 18.74
C THR A 434 1.96 -15.67 18.08
N SER A 435 1.92 -16.74 18.89
CA SER A 435 1.90 -18.12 18.39
C SER A 435 1.17 -19.05 19.37
N ALA A 436 0.52 -20.11 18.89
CA ALA A 436 -0.15 -21.06 19.80
C ALA A 436 0.85 -21.86 20.66
N ALA A 437 2.05 -22.11 20.15
CA ALA A 437 3.10 -22.86 20.82
C ALA A 437 4.47 -22.17 20.65
N GLN A 438 5.41 -22.50 21.53
CA GLN A 438 6.77 -21.95 21.50
C GLN A 438 7.49 -22.35 20.21
N ARG A 439 8.08 -21.38 19.52
CA ARG A 439 8.67 -21.55 18.17
C ARG A 439 10.16 -21.87 18.16
N GLY A 440 10.78 -22.06 19.32
CA GLY A 440 12.23 -22.28 19.43
C GLY A 440 13.08 -21.09 18.99
N ILE A 441 12.52 -19.87 19.02
CA ILE A 441 13.26 -18.64 18.74
C ILE A 441 14.09 -18.27 19.97
N THR A 442 15.40 -18.22 19.80
CA THR A 442 16.39 -17.89 20.82
C THR A 442 17.23 -16.69 20.38
N ALA A 443 18.05 -16.13 21.28
CA ALA A 443 18.95 -15.03 20.94
C ALA A 443 19.89 -15.37 19.76
N GLU A 444 20.30 -16.63 19.64
CA GLU A 444 21.25 -17.09 18.62
C GLU A 444 20.64 -17.20 17.21
N ASN A 445 19.31 -17.35 17.09
CA ASN A 445 18.64 -17.53 15.80
C ASN A 445 17.59 -16.46 15.48
N ALA A 446 17.22 -15.57 16.41
CA ALA A 446 16.09 -14.66 16.22
C ALA A 446 16.29 -13.67 15.06
N LEU A 447 17.52 -13.18 14.82
CA LEU A 447 17.77 -12.29 13.68
C LEU A 447 17.50 -12.97 12.34
N GLU A 448 17.75 -14.28 12.24
CA GLU A 448 17.52 -15.07 11.03
C GLU A 448 16.03 -15.43 10.88
N MET A 449 15.40 -15.87 11.96
CA MET A 449 13.99 -16.30 11.98
C MET A 449 13.00 -15.13 11.93
N VAL A 450 13.36 -13.98 12.50
CA VAL A 450 12.54 -12.75 12.53
C VAL A 450 13.36 -11.61 11.93
N PRO A 451 13.42 -11.51 10.57
CA PRO A 451 14.28 -10.56 9.88
C PRO A 451 13.96 -9.09 10.14
N GLN A 452 12.78 -8.79 10.68
CA GLN A 452 12.43 -7.47 11.19
C GLN A 452 13.44 -6.99 12.23
N LEU A 453 13.93 -7.89 13.11
CA LEU A 453 14.94 -7.56 14.11
C LEU A 453 16.28 -7.21 13.47
N ALA A 454 16.68 -7.96 12.43
CA ALA A 454 17.91 -7.67 11.69
C ALA A 454 17.82 -6.30 11.02
N LEU A 455 16.69 -5.98 10.38
CA LEU A 455 16.46 -4.66 9.82
C LEU A 455 16.47 -3.57 10.91
N ALA A 456 15.81 -3.79 12.04
CA ALA A 456 15.77 -2.85 13.15
C ALA A 456 17.17 -2.52 13.68
N VAL A 457 18.02 -3.55 13.87
CA VAL A 457 19.42 -3.37 14.28
C VAL A 457 20.15 -2.49 13.26
N CYS A 458 20.01 -2.77 11.96
CA CYS A 458 20.65 -1.96 10.91
C CYS A 458 20.14 -0.51 10.89
N LEU A 459 18.82 -0.28 11.02
CA LEU A 459 18.24 1.06 11.05
C LEU A 459 18.78 1.89 12.23
N ILE A 460 18.89 1.30 13.42
CA ILE A 460 19.49 1.97 14.58
C ILE A 460 20.98 2.21 14.35
N ALA A 461 21.74 1.19 13.95
CA ALA A 461 23.19 1.33 13.74
C ALA A 461 23.54 2.38 12.66
N ASP A 462 22.69 2.53 11.65
CA ASP A 462 22.86 3.53 10.57
C ASP A 462 22.26 4.91 10.90
N GLY A 463 21.81 5.13 12.14
CA GLY A 463 21.41 6.46 12.61
C GLY A 463 20.05 6.94 12.12
N VAL A 464 19.18 6.04 11.64
CA VAL A 464 17.88 6.41 11.04
C VAL A 464 16.99 7.17 12.02
N PHE A 465 17.11 6.88 13.31
CA PHE A 465 16.34 7.52 14.38
C PHE A 465 17.05 8.71 15.03
N GLY A 466 18.21 9.11 14.51
CA GLY A 466 19.10 10.12 15.11
C GLY A 466 20.08 9.56 16.15
N ASP A 467 19.86 8.33 16.62
CA ASP A 467 20.78 7.59 17.48
C ASP A 467 21.47 6.47 16.70
N THR A 468 22.76 6.22 16.98
CA THR A 468 23.53 5.08 16.43
C THR A 468 23.63 3.90 17.40
N SER A 469 22.91 3.97 18.52
CA SER A 469 22.86 2.92 19.54
C SER A 469 21.45 2.83 20.11
N GLY A 470 21.09 1.65 20.59
CA GLY A 470 19.75 1.36 21.06
C GLY A 470 19.54 -0.13 21.21
N SER A 471 18.41 -0.52 21.77
CA SER A 471 18.07 -1.92 21.95
C SER A 471 16.97 -2.33 20.97
N VAL A 472 17.08 -3.54 20.44
CA VAL A 472 16.02 -4.17 19.63
C VAL A 472 15.43 -5.33 20.45
N GLU A 473 14.12 -5.36 20.61
CA GLU A 473 13.41 -6.35 21.40
C GLU A 473 12.45 -7.15 20.54
N LEU A 474 12.42 -8.46 20.76
CA LEU A 474 11.37 -9.36 20.28
C LEU A 474 10.55 -9.84 21.47
N GLU A 475 9.29 -9.46 21.52
CA GLU A 475 8.30 -10.03 22.41
C GLU A 475 7.66 -11.27 21.77
N GLN A 476 7.74 -12.40 22.47
CA GLN A 476 7.14 -13.66 22.06
C GLN A 476 5.99 -14.00 23.00
N LEU A 477 4.76 -14.01 22.48
CA LEU A 477 3.56 -14.32 23.24
C LEU A 477 2.95 -15.66 22.81
N THR A 478 2.70 -16.50 23.80
CA THR A 478 1.83 -17.67 23.70
C THR A 478 0.66 -17.51 24.67
N PRO A 479 -0.36 -18.39 24.65
CA PRO A 479 -1.41 -18.35 25.68
C PRO A 479 -0.90 -18.51 27.11
N VAL A 480 0.29 -19.11 27.30
CA VAL A 480 0.82 -19.53 28.62
C VAL A 480 2.14 -18.87 29.00
N SER A 481 2.85 -18.24 28.06
CA SER A 481 4.14 -17.58 28.28
C SER A 481 4.25 -16.25 27.53
N GLY A 482 5.05 -15.34 28.11
CA GLY A 482 5.50 -14.10 27.48
C GLY A 482 6.98 -13.94 27.75
N GLU A 483 7.80 -13.89 26.69
CA GLU A 483 9.26 -13.81 26.76
C GLU A 483 9.77 -12.66 25.90
N VAL A 484 10.90 -12.06 26.30
CA VAL A 484 11.55 -10.99 25.53
C VAL A 484 12.99 -11.38 25.23
N VAL A 485 13.36 -11.31 23.96
CA VAL A 485 14.74 -11.42 23.49
C VAL A 485 15.24 -10.02 23.13
N THR A 486 16.41 -9.64 23.63
CA THR A 486 16.96 -8.28 23.43
C THR A 486 18.32 -8.34 22.74
N PHE A 487 18.53 -7.43 21.80
CA PHE A 487 19.78 -7.21 21.07
C PHE A 487 20.27 -5.78 21.29
N ASP A 488 21.59 -5.61 21.45
CA ASP A 488 22.22 -4.29 21.46
C ASP A 488 22.64 -3.92 20.04
N ALA A 489 22.05 -2.85 19.48
CA ALA A 489 22.39 -2.35 18.15
C ALA A 489 23.75 -1.63 18.10
N ALA A 490 24.45 -1.49 19.23
CA ALA A 490 25.85 -1.04 19.28
C ALA A 490 26.87 -2.19 19.30
N ASP A 491 26.44 -3.44 19.53
CA ASP A 491 27.36 -4.59 19.51
C ASP A 491 27.77 -4.91 18.06
N PRO A 492 29.07 -4.81 17.70
CA PRO A 492 29.53 -5.05 16.35
C PRO A 492 29.24 -6.47 15.83
N VAL A 493 29.17 -7.47 16.71
CA VAL A 493 28.84 -8.85 16.32
C VAL A 493 27.37 -8.96 15.92
N VAL A 494 26.48 -8.35 16.71
CA VAL A 494 25.03 -8.27 16.42
C VAL A 494 24.79 -7.51 15.13
N VAL A 495 25.44 -6.35 14.94
CA VAL A 495 25.33 -5.54 13.72
C VAL A 495 25.82 -6.30 12.49
N ALA A 496 26.95 -6.99 12.58
CA ALA A 496 27.48 -7.79 11.47
C ALA A 496 26.52 -8.94 11.09
N ALA A 497 25.96 -9.65 12.08
CA ALA A 497 24.98 -10.70 11.85
C ALA A 497 23.69 -10.15 11.20
N ALA A 498 23.19 -9.03 11.70
CA ALA A 498 22.01 -8.36 11.15
C ALA A 498 22.21 -7.94 9.68
N ARG A 499 23.35 -7.30 9.36
CA ARG A 499 23.68 -6.90 7.98
C ARG A 499 23.79 -8.10 7.03
N ALA A 500 24.32 -9.23 7.51
CA ALA A 500 24.38 -10.46 6.72
C ALA A 500 22.99 -10.98 6.36
N VAL A 501 22.05 -10.97 7.32
CA VAL A 501 20.65 -11.35 7.07
C VAL A 501 20.00 -10.40 6.07
N VAL A 502 20.10 -9.08 6.27
CA VAL A 502 19.49 -8.09 5.37
C VAL A 502 20.04 -8.21 3.95
N SER A 503 21.37 -8.24 3.77
CA SER A 503 22.01 -8.38 2.45
C SER A 503 21.65 -9.70 1.76
N GLY A 504 21.58 -10.80 2.53
CA GLY A 504 21.19 -12.11 2.00
C GLY A 504 19.78 -12.12 1.43
N ARG A 505 18.86 -11.34 2.01
CA ARG A 505 17.45 -11.26 1.58
C ARG A 505 17.20 -10.27 0.45
N THR A 506 18.09 -9.30 0.24
CA THR A 506 17.91 -8.24 -0.77
C THR A 506 18.60 -8.53 -2.10
N ARG A 507 19.72 -9.27 -2.08
CA ARG A 507 20.61 -9.42 -3.23
C ARG A 507 19.95 -9.98 -4.49
N ALA A 508 19.20 -11.07 -4.37
CA ALA A 508 18.53 -11.70 -5.51
C ALA A 508 17.39 -10.81 -6.02
N TRP A 509 16.57 -10.30 -5.11
CA TRP A 509 15.46 -9.40 -5.41
C TRP A 509 15.90 -8.18 -6.20
N HIS A 510 16.96 -7.50 -5.74
CA HIS A 510 17.36 -6.17 -6.21
C HIS A 510 17.62 -6.08 -7.72
N ARG A 511 18.19 -7.13 -8.31
CA ARG A 511 18.52 -7.21 -9.74
C ARG A 511 17.53 -8.01 -10.57
N ASP A 512 16.55 -8.67 -9.93
CA ASP A 512 15.57 -9.44 -10.67
C ASP A 512 14.68 -8.50 -11.49
N THR A 513 14.54 -8.86 -12.77
CA THR A 513 13.70 -8.19 -13.77
C THR A 513 12.73 -9.16 -14.43
N ALA A 514 12.89 -10.46 -14.20
CA ALA A 514 12.10 -11.51 -14.81
C ALA A 514 11.02 -12.02 -13.86
N PHE A 515 11.26 -11.96 -12.54
CA PHE A 515 10.33 -12.40 -11.50
C PHE A 515 9.77 -13.80 -11.77
N ARG A 516 10.67 -14.72 -12.14
CA ARG A 516 10.27 -16.07 -12.56
C ARG A 516 9.56 -16.78 -11.42
N ALA A 517 8.47 -17.48 -11.75
CA ALA A 517 7.78 -18.31 -10.79
C ALA A 517 8.70 -19.44 -10.30
N THR A 518 8.58 -19.76 -9.02
CA THR A 518 9.17 -20.96 -8.39
C THR A 518 8.02 -21.83 -7.90
N PRO A 519 7.45 -22.71 -8.75
CA PRO A 519 6.32 -23.54 -8.36
C PRO A 519 6.70 -24.51 -7.24
N GLY A 520 5.82 -24.65 -6.25
CA GLY A 520 6.02 -25.54 -5.11
C GLY A 520 4.72 -25.75 -4.32
N PRO A 521 4.76 -26.46 -3.18
CA PRO A 521 3.59 -26.73 -2.35
C PRO A 521 2.82 -25.45 -1.92
N TRP A 522 3.52 -24.33 -1.77
CA TRP A 522 2.93 -23.02 -1.46
C TRP A 522 2.04 -22.45 -2.58
N CYS A 523 2.07 -22.97 -3.81
CA CYS A 523 1.18 -22.51 -4.90
C CYS A 523 -0.31 -22.63 -4.54
N ARG A 524 -0.68 -23.60 -3.70
CA ARG A 524 -2.07 -23.84 -3.28
C ARG A 524 -2.63 -22.77 -2.33
N VAL A 525 -1.74 -22.10 -1.60
CA VAL A 525 -2.06 -21.03 -0.65
C VAL A 525 -1.56 -19.67 -1.14
N CYS A 526 -1.04 -19.62 -2.37
CA CYS A 526 -0.51 -18.39 -2.93
C CYS A 526 -1.68 -17.42 -3.20
N PRO A 527 -1.70 -16.22 -2.60
CA PRO A 527 -2.85 -15.33 -2.71
C PRO A 527 -3.14 -14.88 -4.16
N VAL A 528 -2.14 -14.94 -5.04
CA VAL A 528 -2.25 -14.53 -6.46
C VAL A 528 -2.25 -15.73 -7.41
N THR A 529 -2.52 -16.94 -6.89
CA THR A 529 -2.45 -18.20 -7.67
C THR A 529 -3.35 -18.19 -8.89
N ARG A 530 -4.54 -17.57 -8.80
CA ARG A 530 -5.49 -17.40 -9.91
C ARG A 530 -4.87 -16.74 -11.14
N TRP A 531 -3.90 -15.85 -10.93
CA TRP A 531 -3.24 -15.11 -12.01
C TRP A 531 -1.97 -15.80 -12.52
N CYS A 532 -1.37 -16.70 -11.74
CA CYS A 532 -0.14 -17.37 -12.11
C CYS A 532 -0.39 -18.48 -13.17
N PRO A 533 0.26 -18.45 -14.35
CA PRO A 533 0.16 -19.55 -15.30
C PRO A 533 0.96 -20.78 -14.87
N ASP A 534 1.98 -20.62 -14.02
CA ASP A 534 2.91 -21.67 -13.60
C ASP A 534 2.52 -22.32 -12.25
N ALA A 535 1.33 -22.03 -11.72
CA ALA A 535 0.89 -22.55 -10.42
C ALA A 535 0.81 -24.08 -10.42
N SER A 536 1.49 -24.72 -9.47
CA SER A 536 1.35 -26.16 -9.23
C SER A 536 0.04 -26.46 -8.49
N ARG A 537 -0.72 -27.45 -8.98
CA ARG A 537 -2.03 -27.88 -8.41
C ARG A 537 -1.98 -29.26 -7.73
N SER A 538 -0.80 -29.75 -7.34
CA SER A 538 -0.65 -31.09 -6.76
C SER A 538 -0.98 -31.13 -5.24
N GLY A 539 -1.95 -31.97 -4.86
CA GLY A 539 -2.17 -32.46 -3.48
C GLY A 539 -3.09 -31.61 -2.60
N ASP A 540 -4.40 -31.82 -2.71
CA ASP A 540 -5.41 -31.21 -1.83
C ASP A 540 -5.38 -31.86 -0.43
N ASP A 541 -5.54 -31.04 0.62
CA ASP A 541 -5.74 -31.40 2.04
C ASP A 541 -4.58 -31.97 2.89
N THR A 542 -3.35 -32.11 2.39
CA THR A 542 -2.21 -32.56 3.24
C THR A 542 -1.42 -31.38 3.82
N PRO A 543 -1.02 -31.35 5.11
CA PRO A 543 -0.14 -30.30 5.67
C PRO A 543 1.10 -30.00 4.81
N LEU A 544 1.54 -28.75 4.77
CA LEU A 544 2.77 -28.37 4.06
C LEU A 544 3.96 -28.89 4.87
N VAL A 545 4.72 -29.82 4.32
CA VAL A 545 5.99 -30.26 4.93
C VAL A 545 7.14 -29.52 4.24
N LEU A 546 7.75 -28.57 4.95
CA LEU A 546 8.84 -27.73 4.44
C LEU A 546 9.98 -27.69 5.45
N ASP A 547 11.17 -28.14 5.03
CA ASP A 547 12.40 -28.07 5.82
C ASP A 547 12.26 -28.57 7.27
N GLY A 548 11.48 -29.64 7.47
CA GLY A 548 11.23 -30.24 8.79
C GLY A 548 10.12 -29.57 9.62
N MET A 549 9.42 -28.58 9.06
CA MET A 549 8.18 -28.01 9.61
C MET A 549 6.95 -28.64 8.97
N VAL A 550 5.93 -28.87 9.80
CA VAL A 550 4.57 -29.18 9.35
C VAL A 550 3.74 -27.92 9.53
N ILE A 551 3.31 -27.32 8.44
CA ILE A 551 2.56 -26.06 8.41
C ILE A 551 1.13 -26.37 7.97
N ASP A 552 0.16 -25.91 8.75
CA ASP A 552 -1.25 -25.94 8.37
C ASP A 552 -1.48 -24.98 7.19
N PRO A 553 -1.92 -25.47 6.02
CA PRO A 553 -2.19 -24.60 4.87
C PRO A 553 -3.35 -23.64 5.07
N ALA A 554 -4.29 -23.93 5.97
CA ALA A 554 -5.45 -23.08 6.19
C ALA A 554 -5.10 -21.90 7.10
N THR A 555 -4.27 -22.14 8.12
CA THR A 555 -3.98 -21.15 9.16
C THR A 555 -2.59 -20.52 9.05
N GLY A 556 -1.65 -21.21 8.41
CA GLY A 556 -0.23 -20.89 8.44
C GLY A 556 0.46 -21.28 9.75
N GLU A 557 -0.27 -21.95 10.66
CA GLU A 557 0.24 -22.34 11.96
C GLU A 557 1.25 -23.49 11.81
N ILE A 558 2.37 -23.37 12.51
CA ILE A 558 3.36 -24.44 12.60
C ILE A 558 2.82 -25.47 13.59
N LEU A 559 2.39 -26.62 13.09
CA LEU A 559 1.82 -27.72 13.85
C LEU A 559 2.91 -28.55 14.55
N GLU A 560 4.00 -28.82 13.83
CA GLU A 560 5.15 -29.56 14.32
C GLU A 560 6.44 -28.97 13.76
N SER A 561 7.51 -29.01 14.55
CA SER A 561 8.86 -28.58 14.15
C SER A 561 9.88 -29.61 14.63
N SER A 562 10.34 -30.48 13.74
CA SER A 562 11.42 -31.43 14.03
C SER A 562 12.74 -30.89 13.51
N GLY A 563 13.42 -30.04 14.29
CA GLY A 563 14.72 -29.46 13.95
C GLY A 563 14.77 -27.93 14.03
N ARG A 564 15.84 -27.34 13.48
CA ARG A 564 16.00 -25.88 13.41
C ARG A 564 15.17 -25.34 12.22
N PRO A 565 14.19 -24.46 12.47
CA PRO A 565 13.44 -23.74 11.45
C PRO A 565 14.28 -23.20 10.31
N SER A 566 13.90 -23.44 9.05
CA SER A 566 14.47 -22.72 7.93
C SER A 566 13.77 -21.37 7.75
N SER A 567 14.53 -20.36 7.28
CA SER A 567 13.97 -19.05 6.95
C SER A 567 12.92 -19.08 5.84
N HIS A 568 12.91 -20.14 5.01
CA HIS A 568 11.96 -20.32 3.93
C HIS A 568 10.64 -20.92 4.41
N ALA A 569 10.68 -21.96 5.26
CA ALA A 569 9.48 -22.52 5.88
C ALA A 569 8.76 -21.49 6.76
N GLU A 570 9.52 -20.69 7.50
CA GLU A 570 9.06 -19.52 8.25
C GLU A 570 8.36 -18.49 7.34
N ALA A 571 8.97 -18.16 6.21
CA ALA A 571 8.39 -17.24 5.24
C ALA A 571 7.04 -17.73 4.72
N VAL A 572 6.93 -19.02 4.40
CA VAL A 572 5.67 -19.63 3.94
C VAL A 572 4.62 -19.62 5.04
N ALA A 573 4.96 -20.05 6.26
CA ALA A 573 4.05 -20.03 7.40
C ALA A 573 3.50 -18.62 7.67
N GLU A 574 4.38 -17.61 7.74
CA GLU A 574 3.98 -16.23 7.96
C GLU A 574 3.18 -15.64 6.80
N ALA A 575 3.46 -16.02 5.54
CA ALA A 575 2.69 -15.53 4.39
C ALA A 575 1.25 -16.07 4.38
N ILE A 576 1.04 -17.30 4.88
CA ILE A 576 -0.30 -17.87 5.08
C ILE A 576 -0.96 -17.23 6.31
N ALA A 577 -0.19 -17.02 7.39
CA ALA A 577 -0.67 -16.50 8.67
C ALA A 577 -0.81 -14.97 8.73
N ALA A 578 -0.53 -14.24 7.65
CA ALA A 578 -0.77 -12.80 7.55
C ALA A 578 -0.96 -12.37 6.08
N PRO A 579 -2.12 -12.64 5.44
CA PRO A 579 -2.45 -11.95 4.20
C PRO A 579 -2.50 -10.46 4.53
N GLU A 580 -1.64 -9.68 3.87
CA GLU A 580 -1.61 -8.23 4.05
C GLU A 580 -3.02 -7.67 3.85
N ILE A 581 -3.48 -6.85 4.80
CA ILE A 581 -4.67 -6.03 4.61
C ILE A 581 -4.38 -5.16 3.39
N ASP A 582 -5.20 -5.34 2.36
CA ASP A 582 -4.97 -4.77 1.04
C ASP A 582 -5.08 -3.24 1.10
N ASP A 583 -3.96 -2.55 0.95
CA ASP A 583 -3.94 -1.13 0.60
C ASP A 583 -4.31 -1.01 -0.89
N GLU A 584 -5.59 -1.25 -1.20
CA GLU A 584 -6.09 -1.13 -2.57
C GLU A 584 -5.85 0.31 -3.06
N PRO A 585 -5.14 0.50 -4.19
CA PRO A 585 -4.76 1.82 -4.64
C PRO A 585 -5.98 2.69 -4.96
N PRO A 586 -5.84 4.03 -4.94
CA PRO A 586 -6.95 4.96 -5.14
C PRO A 586 -7.37 5.09 -6.61
N PHE A 587 -7.15 4.10 -7.46
CA PHE A 587 -7.62 4.11 -8.84
C PHE A 587 -8.50 2.91 -9.07
#